data_AF-Q4TJC1-F1
#
_entry.id   AF-Q4TJC1-F1
#
_cell.length_a   1.000
_cell.length_b   1.000
_cell.length_c   1.000
_cell.angle_alpha   90.00
_cell.angle_beta   90.00
_cell.angle_gamma   90.00
#
_symmetry.space_group_name_H-M   'P 1'
#
loop_
_entity.id
_entity.type
_entity.pdbx_description
1 polymer ?
#
loop_
_entity_poly.entity_id
_entity_poly.type
_entity_poly.pdbx_seq_one_letter_code
_entity_poly.pdbx_strand_id
1 'polypeptide(L)'
;KKFPSDKIFEAISAMFPDKGSTEELKEKYKELTEQQMPGALPPECTPNMDGPHARSVQREQSLHSFHTLFCRRCFKYDRFLHREHGNRSFHATPNTSKRKNLENLGDRKPCGLDCYVYL
;
A
#
# COMPACT_ATOMS: atom_id res chain seq x y z
N LYS A 1 8.84 -18.94 15.37
CA LYS A 1 9.30 -18.28 16.63
C LYS A 1 8.12 -17.49 17.19
N LYS A 2 7.86 -17.50 18.50
CA LYS A 2 6.76 -16.72 19.09
C LYS A 2 7.18 -15.25 19.17
N PHE A 3 6.25 -14.35 18.86
CA PHE A 3 6.47 -12.92 19.02
C PHE A 3 6.73 -12.59 20.51
N PRO A 4 7.74 -11.77 20.86
CA PRO A 4 8.01 -11.40 22.25
C PRO A 4 6.82 -10.68 22.91
N SER A 5 6.69 -10.82 24.23
CA SER A 5 5.66 -10.10 24.99
C SER A 5 5.96 -8.61 25.07
N ASP A 6 4.92 -7.78 25.09
CA ASP A 6 5.01 -6.32 25.21
C ASP A 6 5.84 -5.87 26.43
N LYS A 7 5.76 -6.63 27.53
CA LYS A 7 6.55 -6.38 28.75
C LYS A 7 8.07 -6.38 28.50
N ILE A 8 8.54 -7.13 27.51
CA ILE A 8 9.96 -7.19 27.14
C ILE A 8 10.37 -5.86 26.50
N PHE A 9 9.55 -5.32 25.61
CA PHE A 9 9.81 -4.04 24.95
C PHE A 9 9.73 -2.87 25.93
N GLU A 10 8.80 -2.92 26.89
CA GLU A 10 8.71 -1.94 27.98
C GLU A 10 9.97 -1.95 28.86
N ALA A 11 10.46 -3.13 29.23
CA ALA A 11 11.69 -3.24 30.02
C ALA A 11 12.91 -2.73 29.25
N ILE A 12 13.00 -3.01 27.94
CA ILE A 12 14.10 -2.53 27.10
C ILE A 12 14.03 -1.01 26.94
N SER A 13 12.86 -0.42 26.68
CA SER A 13 12.72 1.03 26.55
C SER A 13 13.06 1.76 27.84
N ALA A 14 12.74 1.19 29.00
CA ALA A 14 13.12 1.72 30.30
C ALA A 14 14.65 1.67 30.55
N MET A 15 15.33 0.62 30.09
CA MET A 15 16.79 0.48 30.23
C MET A 15 17.58 1.27 29.19
N PHE A 16 17.00 1.49 28.00
CA PHE A 16 17.61 2.18 26.86
C PHE A 16 16.71 3.29 26.33
N PRO A 17 16.53 4.38 27.10
CA PRO A 17 15.65 5.49 26.72
C PRO A 17 16.09 6.21 25.44
N ASP A 18 17.36 6.06 25.03
CA ASP A 18 17.91 6.60 23.78
C ASP A 18 17.49 5.81 22.53
N LYS A 19 16.98 4.58 22.68
CA LYS A 19 16.68 3.66 21.57
C LYS A 19 15.27 3.76 21.02
N GLY A 20 14.41 4.53 21.68
CA GLY A 20 13.02 4.80 21.27
C GLY A 20 11.99 4.24 22.25
N SER A 21 10.72 4.52 21.95
CA SER A 21 9.59 4.03 22.74
C SER A 21 9.37 2.52 22.56
N THR A 22 8.59 1.92 23.48
CA THR A 22 8.15 0.52 23.40
C THR A 22 7.58 0.16 22.02
N GLU A 23 6.75 1.03 21.45
CA GLU A 23 6.13 0.81 20.14
C GLU A 23 7.15 0.87 18.99
N GLU A 24 8.07 1.83 19.03
CA GLU A 24 9.14 1.96 18.02
C GLU A 24 10.09 0.76 18.04
N LEU A 25 10.41 0.24 19.24
CA LEU A 25 11.23 -0.96 19.39
C LEU A 25 10.51 -2.22 18.89
N LYS A 26 9.20 -2.32 19.14
CA LYS A 26 8.36 -3.42 18.67
C LYS A 26 8.21 -3.41 17.14
N GLU A 27 8.06 -2.24 16.53
CA GLU A 27 8.01 -2.06 15.07
C GLU A 27 9.35 -2.43 14.43
N LYS A 28 10.47 -1.89 14.94
CA LYS A 28 11.83 -2.27 14.49
C LYS A 28 12.08 -3.76 14.61
N TYR A 29 11.62 -4.40 15.69
CA TYR A 29 11.77 -5.84 15.85
C TYR A 29 11.01 -6.62 14.76
N LYS A 30 9.78 -6.22 14.42
CA LYS A 30 9.02 -6.82 13.31
C LYS A 30 9.75 -6.68 11.99
N GLU A 31 10.19 -5.48 11.64
CA GLU A 31 10.93 -5.23 10.40
C GLU A 31 12.18 -6.12 10.28
N LEU A 32 12.98 -6.21 11.35
CA LEU A 32 14.20 -7.02 11.37
C LEU A 32 13.92 -8.53 11.31
N THR A 33 12.81 -9.00 11.88
CA THR A 33 12.44 -10.42 11.83
C THR A 33 11.75 -10.81 10.53
N GLU A 34 11.00 -9.92 9.89
CA GLU A 34 10.37 -10.12 8.59
C GLU A 34 11.40 -10.11 7.45
N GLN A 35 12.36 -9.18 7.47
CA GLN A 35 13.45 -9.12 6.47
C GLN A 35 14.36 -10.36 6.48
N GLN A 36 14.47 -11.05 7.62
CA GLN A 36 15.22 -12.31 7.71
C GLN A 36 14.54 -13.50 7.03
N MET A 37 13.26 -13.40 6.64
CA MET A 37 12.57 -14.44 5.87
C MET A 37 12.69 -14.14 4.38
N PRO A 38 13.52 -14.88 3.60
CA PRO A 38 13.66 -14.63 2.18
C PRO A 38 12.32 -14.85 1.46
N GLY A 39 11.79 -13.81 0.83
CA GLY A 39 10.58 -13.91 0.00
C GLY A 39 9.24 -13.81 0.73
N ALA A 40 9.22 -13.54 2.03
CA ALA A 40 7.98 -13.21 2.74
C ALA A 40 7.55 -11.79 2.38
N LEU A 41 6.79 -11.65 1.29
CA LEU A 41 5.98 -10.45 1.09
C LEU A 41 4.89 -10.43 2.17
N PRO A 42 4.60 -9.26 2.77
CA PRO A 42 3.45 -9.11 3.65
C PRO A 42 2.19 -9.72 3.01
N PRO A 43 1.32 -10.39 3.77
CA PRO A 43 0.10 -11.00 3.22
C PRO A 43 -0.82 -9.96 2.56
N GLU A 44 -0.74 -8.68 2.93
CA GLU A 44 -1.46 -7.58 2.26
C GLU A 44 -0.83 -7.12 0.93
N CYS A 45 0.31 -7.66 0.49
CA CYS A 45 0.93 -7.28 -0.78
C CYS A 45 0.29 -8.02 -1.96
N THR A 46 -0.24 -7.26 -2.91
CA THR A 46 -0.66 -7.79 -4.21
C THR A 46 0.58 -8.23 -5.01
N PRO A 47 0.64 -9.48 -5.51
CA PRO A 47 1.80 -9.95 -6.29
C PRO A 47 1.96 -9.15 -7.58
N ASN A 48 3.18 -9.12 -8.10
CA ASN A 48 3.47 -8.43 -9.37
C ASN A 48 2.64 -9.04 -10.51
N MET A 49 1.86 -8.19 -11.20
CA MET A 49 1.02 -8.59 -12.34
C MET A 49 1.85 -9.05 -13.55
N ASP A 50 3.04 -8.50 -13.73
CA ASP A 50 3.97 -8.88 -14.80
C ASP A 50 4.92 -10.01 -14.37
N GLY A 51 4.74 -10.54 -13.16
CA GLY A 51 5.63 -11.52 -12.54
C GLY A 51 5.18 -12.98 -12.73
N PRO A 52 6.09 -13.95 -12.54
CA PRO A 52 5.77 -15.38 -12.62
C PRO A 52 4.81 -15.86 -11.52
N HIS A 53 4.61 -15.06 -10.48
CA HIS A 53 3.68 -15.32 -9.38
C HIS A 53 2.41 -14.47 -9.44
N ALA A 54 2.05 -13.95 -10.63
CA ALA A 54 0.83 -13.18 -10.83
C ALA A 54 -0.41 -13.98 -10.39
N ARG A 55 -1.35 -13.28 -9.75
CA ARG A 55 -2.61 -13.88 -9.27
C ARG A 55 -3.79 -13.00 -9.69
N SER A 56 -4.90 -13.63 -10.02
CA SER A 56 -6.18 -12.93 -10.18
C SER A 56 -6.65 -12.45 -8.81
N VAL A 57 -6.74 -11.14 -8.65
CA VAL A 57 -7.13 -10.46 -7.40
C VAL A 57 -8.21 -9.41 -7.71
N GLN A 58 -8.88 -8.90 -6.68
CA GLN A 58 -9.88 -7.85 -6.88
C GLN A 58 -9.21 -6.53 -7.31
N ARG A 59 -9.93 -5.73 -8.11
CA ARG A 59 -9.46 -4.41 -8.59
C ARG A 59 -8.90 -3.53 -7.48
N GLU A 60 -9.57 -3.51 -6.32
CA GLU A 60 -9.14 -2.67 -5.20
C GLU A 60 -7.81 -3.13 -4.61
N GLN A 61 -7.56 -4.44 -4.59
CA GLN A 61 -6.28 -5.01 -4.15
C GLN A 61 -5.17 -4.67 -5.15
N SER A 62 -5.42 -4.82 -6.46
CA SER A 62 -4.46 -4.43 -7.51
C SER A 62 -4.07 -2.96 -7.45
N LEU A 63 -5.03 -2.09 -7.16
CA LEU A 63 -4.83 -0.64 -7.15
C LEU A 63 -4.44 -0.08 -5.78
N HIS A 64 -4.36 -0.92 -4.74
CA HIS A 64 -4.15 -0.46 -3.37
C HIS A 64 -2.88 0.38 -3.23
N SER A 65 -1.73 -0.13 -3.71
CA SER A 65 -0.45 0.59 -3.66
C SER A 65 -0.52 1.92 -4.40
N PHE A 66 -1.20 1.95 -5.55
CA PHE A 66 -1.40 3.18 -6.33
C PHE A 66 -2.23 4.20 -5.55
N HIS A 67 -3.37 3.80 -4.98
CA HIS A 67 -4.24 4.71 -4.24
C HIS A 67 -3.62 5.21 -2.95
N THR A 68 -2.85 4.37 -2.27
CA THR A 68 -2.27 4.68 -0.95
C THR A 68 -1.01 5.55 -1.06
N LEU A 69 -0.14 5.32 -2.06
CA LEU A 69 1.17 5.98 -2.15
C LEU A 69 1.20 7.17 -3.11
N PHE A 70 0.21 7.32 -3.99
CA PHE A 70 0.19 8.38 -4.99
C PHE A 70 -0.25 9.73 -4.41
N CYS A 71 0.57 10.76 -4.59
CA CYS A 71 0.20 12.12 -4.25
C CYS A 71 -0.47 12.83 -5.43
N ARG A 72 -1.77 13.12 -5.32
CA ARG A 72 -2.53 13.86 -6.36
C ARG A 72 -2.11 15.32 -6.54
N ARG A 73 -1.45 15.92 -5.55
CA ARG A 73 -1.01 17.33 -5.64
C ARG A 73 0.21 17.47 -6.52
N CYS A 74 1.10 16.49 -6.50
CA CYS A 74 2.39 16.57 -7.18
C CYS A 74 2.62 15.47 -8.21
N PHE A 75 1.65 14.57 -8.39
CA PHE A 75 1.63 13.48 -9.38
C PHE A 75 2.85 12.54 -9.28
N LYS A 76 3.34 12.30 -8.06
CA LYS A 76 4.46 11.37 -7.77
C LYS A 76 4.09 10.41 -6.64
N TYR A 77 4.74 9.26 -6.61
CA TYR A 77 4.72 8.33 -5.48
C TYR A 77 5.69 8.79 -4.40
N ASP A 78 5.27 8.63 -3.14
CA ASP A 78 6.06 8.77 -1.91
C ASP A 78 7.26 9.74 -1.98
N ARG A 79 6.99 11.04 -1.80
CA ARG A 79 8.05 12.03 -1.55
C ARG A 79 8.00 12.49 -0.09
N PHE A 80 9.10 12.23 0.61
CA PHE A 80 9.51 12.76 1.92
C PHE A 80 9.03 14.20 2.23
N LEU A 81 8.96 15.09 1.23
CA LEU A 81 8.55 16.49 1.36
C LEU A 81 7.13 16.73 1.94
N HIS A 82 6.19 15.80 1.77
CA HIS A 82 4.82 16.01 2.27
C HIS A 82 4.62 15.52 3.71
N ARG A 83 5.63 14.82 4.27
CA ARG A 83 5.61 14.30 5.65
C ARG A 83 5.96 15.37 6.69
N GLU A 84 6.76 16.38 6.31
CA GLU A 84 7.32 17.37 7.24
C GLU A 84 6.42 18.61 7.45
N HIS A 85 5.62 19.01 6.46
CA HIS A 85 4.76 20.20 6.54
C HIS A 85 3.38 19.93 7.19
N GLY A 86 3.31 19.03 8.18
CA GLY A 86 2.12 18.80 9.02
C GLY A 86 0.87 18.29 8.30
N ASN A 87 0.93 18.08 6.98
CA ASN A 87 -0.20 17.65 6.19
C ASN A 87 -0.08 16.16 5.86
N ARG A 88 -0.18 15.32 6.90
CA ARG A 88 -0.79 13.99 6.81
C ARG A 88 -2.24 14.18 6.34
N SER A 89 -2.45 14.68 5.12
CA SER A 89 -3.74 14.53 4.45
C SER A 89 -3.95 13.03 4.42
N PHE A 90 -4.81 12.58 5.33
CA PHE A 90 -5.38 11.25 5.45
C PHE A 90 -5.23 10.50 4.13
N HIS A 91 -4.61 9.31 4.17
CA HIS A 91 -4.52 8.36 3.05
C HIS A 91 -5.70 8.55 2.11
N ALA A 92 -5.43 8.77 0.82
CA ALA A 92 -6.41 9.24 -0.16
C ALA A 92 -7.82 8.76 0.19
N THR A 93 -8.67 9.66 0.70
CA THR A 93 -9.99 9.25 1.19
C THR A 93 -10.71 8.51 0.07
N PRO A 94 -11.39 7.38 0.36
CA PRO A 94 -11.88 6.46 -0.67
C PRO A 94 -12.79 7.13 -1.71
N ASN A 95 -13.41 8.27 -1.37
CA ASN A 95 -14.23 9.07 -2.27
C ASN A 95 -13.47 9.92 -3.29
N THR A 96 -12.17 10.16 -3.10
CA THR A 96 -11.36 10.89 -4.09
C THR A 96 -11.01 10.01 -5.28
N SER A 97 -10.77 8.71 -5.07
CA SER A 97 -10.47 7.70 -6.12
C SER A 97 -11.70 7.20 -6.86
N LYS A 98 -12.88 7.38 -6.28
CA LYS A 98 -14.16 7.09 -6.94
C LYS A 98 -14.51 8.24 -7.89
N ARG A 99 -14.31 8.01 -9.19
CA ARG A 99 -14.83 8.90 -10.23
C ARG A 99 -16.36 8.80 -10.21
N LYS A 100 -17.06 9.94 -10.24
CA LYS A 100 -18.52 9.94 -10.50
C LYS A 100 -18.72 9.32 -11.88
N ASN A 101 -19.57 8.30 -11.97
CA ASN A 101 -19.91 7.67 -13.24
C ASN A 101 -20.60 8.74 -14.11
N LEU A 102 -19.85 9.35 -15.01
CA LEU A 102 -20.37 10.11 -16.13
C LEU A 102 -20.24 9.18 -17.33
N GLU A 103 -21.13 8.20 -17.42
CA GLU A 103 -21.27 7.35 -18.59
C GLU A 103 -21.71 8.23 -19.75
N ASN A 104 -20.73 8.81 -20.44
CA ASN A 104 -20.91 9.21 -21.82
C ASN A 104 -20.76 7.92 -22.64
N LEU A 105 -21.85 7.15 -22.72
CA LEU A 105 -22.00 6.05 -23.67
C LEU A 105 -22.26 6.65 -25.06
N GLY A 106 -21.44 7.63 -25.47
CA GLY A 106 -21.46 8.14 -26.83
C GLY A 106 -21.07 7.05 -27.81
N ASP A 107 -21.50 7.19 -29.08
CA ASP A 107 -21.25 6.26 -30.17
C ASP A 107 -19.79 5.79 -30.20
N ARG A 108 -19.55 4.59 -29.64
CA ARG A 108 -18.22 3.98 -29.63
C ARG A 108 -18.02 3.34 -30.98
N LYS A 109 -17.12 3.91 -31.78
CA LYS A 109 -16.66 3.25 -33.00
C LYS A 109 -16.12 1.86 -32.64
N PRO A 110 -16.44 0.83 -33.45
CA PRO A 110 -15.93 -0.52 -33.22
C PRO A 110 -14.41 -0.51 -33.25
N CYS A 111 -13.78 -1.26 -32.35
CA CYS A 111 -12.33 -1.26 -32.18
C CYS A 111 -11.57 -2.06 -33.25
N GLY A 112 -12.28 -2.79 -34.11
CA GLY A 112 -11.71 -3.64 -35.16
C GLY A 112 -12.75 -4.60 -35.72
N LEU A 113 -12.33 -5.49 -36.62
CA LEU A 113 -13.21 -6.48 -37.26
C LEU A 113 -13.77 -7.50 -36.27
N ASP A 114 -12.98 -7.87 -35.24
CA ASP A 114 -13.38 -8.81 -34.19
C ASP A 114 -13.99 -8.10 -32.96
N CYS A 115 -14.60 -6.93 -33.15
CA CYS A 115 -15.21 -6.18 -32.05
C CYS A 115 -16.46 -6.91 -31.55
N TYR A 116 -16.62 -7.01 -30.22
CA TYR A 116 -17.81 -7.63 -29.60
C TYR A 116 -19.14 -6.99 -30.01
N VAL A 117 -19.12 -5.75 -30.50
CA VAL A 117 -20.30 -5.02 -30.98
C VAL A 117 -20.85 -5.61 -32.28
N TYR A 118 -20.04 -6.38 -33.01
CA TYR A 118 -20.44 -7.06 -34.25
C TYR A 118 -20.92 -8.50 -34.03
N LEU A 119 -20.86 -9.00 -32.80
CA LEU A 119 -21.41 -10.30 -32.39
C LEU A 119 -22.90 -10.16 -32.03
#